data_AF-A0A957LB23-F1
#
_entry.id   AF-A0A957LB23-F1
#
_cell.length_a   1.000
_cell.length_b   1.000
_cell.length_c   1.000
_cell.angle_alpha   90.00
_cell.angle_beta   90.00
_cell.angle_gamma   90.00
#
_symmetry.space_group_name_H-M   'P 1'
#
loop_
_entity.id
_entity.type
_entity.pdbx_description
1 polymer ?
#
loop_
_entity_poly.entity_id
_entity_poly.type
_entity_poly.pdbx_seq_one_letter_code
_entity_poly.pdbx_strand_id
1 'polypeptide(L)'
;DGRQPNVITNEMALANATAPAASARAYAAMMGQIATGNFISADVSAVMRRYLEWPLVEFESNREQFSAFGSKGGSLAGVLTEASYLVPKTGDFADQVRVVVLFQGSMPFSAWLTQSQTFAQQQFMVKLATERPFVNTVQTKLAAVEEN
;
A
#
# COMPACT_ATOMS: atom_id res chain seq x y z
N ASP A 1 -2.80 -10.87 -18.30
CA ASP A 1 -3.93 -10.01 -17.87
C ASP A 1 -4.93 -9.74 -19.01
N GLY A 2 -4.89 -10.50 -20.12
CA GLY A 2 -5.80 -10.31 -21.26
C GLY A 2 -5.63 -8.99 -22.03
N ARG A 3 -4.68 -8.13 -21.65
CA ARG A 3 -4.49 -6.82 -22.29
C ARG A 3 -3.75 -6.98 -23.62
N GLN A 4 -4.18 -6.19 -24.59
CA GLN A 4 -3.56 -6.15 -25.90
C GLN A 4 -2.17 -5.48 -25.82
N PRO A 5 -1.16 -5.90 -26.61
CA PRO A 5 0.20 -5.38 -26.54
C PRO A 5 0.30 -3.85 -26.68
N ASN A 6 -0.50 -3.25 -27.57
CA ASN A 6 -0.55 -1.80 -27.78
C ASN A 6 -1.06 -1.03 -26.55
N VAL A 7 -1.98 -1.63 -25.77
CA VAL A 7 -2.49 -1.05 -24.53
C VAL A 7 -1.38 -1.02 -23.47
N ILE A 8 -0.59 -2.10 -23.36
CA ILE A 8 0.53 -2.17 -22.41
C ILE A 8 1.58 -1.10 -22.74
N THR A 9 1.96 -0.96 -24.01
CA THR A 9 2.93 0.07 -24.43
C THR A 9 2.42 1.48 -24.13
N ASN A 10 1.13 1.74 -24.38
CA ASN A 10 0.53 3.04 -24.12
C ASN A 10 0.41 3.35 -22.61
N GLU A 11 0.05 2.37 -21.78
CA GLU A 11 0.00 2.53 -20.32
C GLU A 11 1.37 2.82 -19.73
N MET A 12 2.41 2.09 -20.18
CA MET A 12 3.78 2.34 -19.74
C MET A 12 4.28 3.72 -20.18
N ALA A 13 3.95 4.15 -21.40
CA ALA A 13 4.29 5.48 -21.89
C ALA A 13 3.59 6.58 -21.08
N LEU A 14 2.29 6.42 -20.79
CA LEU A 14 1.53 7.34 -19.96
C LEU A 14 2.11 7.43 -18.54
N ALA A 15 2.36 6.28 -17.91
CA ALA A 15 2.94 6.20 -16.57
C ALA A 15 4.28 6.94 -16.46
N ASN A 16 5.15 6.79 -17.46
CA ASN A 16 6.44 7.47 -17.49
C ASN A 16 6.31 8.98 -17.78
N ALA A 17 5.23 9.41 -18.42
CA ALA A 17 4.98 10.81 -18.74
C ALA A 17 4.27 11.58 -17.60
N THR A 18 3.68 10.87 -16.62
CA THR A 18 2.94 11.48 -15.50
C THR A 18 3.65 11.28 -14.18
N ALA A 19 4.03 12.38 -13.52
CA ALA A 19 4.48 12.33 -12.13
C ALA A 19 3.29 12.06 -11.18
N PRO A 20 3.47 11.33 -10.07
CA PRO A 20 2.43 11.21 -9.06
C PRO A 20 2.09 12.60 -8.49
N ALA A 21 0.79 12.90 -8.44
CA ALA A 21 0.31 14.22 -7.99
C ALA A 21 0.56 14.50 -6.49
N ALA A 22 0.90 13.47 -5.70
CA ALA A 22 1.25 13.62 -4.30
C ALA A 22 2.31 12.61 -3.86
N SER A 23 3.00 12.90 -2.75
CA SER A 23 4.03 12.03 -2.18
C SER A 23 3.44 10.89 -1.34
N ALA A 24 4.21 9.81 -1.18
CA ALA A 24 3.85 8.71 -0.28
C ALA A 24 3.60 9.20 1.16
N ARG A 25 4.34 10.23 1.60
CA ARG A 25 4.16 10.88 2.93
C ARG A 25 2.81 11.57 3.06
N ALA A 26 2.35 12.26 2.02
CA ALA A 26 1.04 12.92 2.03
C ALA A 26 -0.10 11.90 2.13
N TYR A 27 -0.01 10.82 1.35
CA TYR A 27 -0.94 9.70 1.46
C TYR A 27 -0.90 9.02 2.83
N ALA A 28 0.28 8.86 3.42
CA ALA A 28 0.41 8.25 4.74
C ALA A 28 -0.27 9.10 5.82
N ALA A 29 -0.08 10.43 5.79
CA ALA A 29 -0.74 11.34 6.70
C ALA A 29 -2.27 11.27 6.57
N MET A 30 -2.79 11.29 5.33
CA MET A 30 -4.21 11.16 5.05
C MET A 30 -4.78 9.84 5.57
N MET A 31 -4.13 8.70 5.27
CA MET A 31 -4.58 7.38 5.70
C MET A 31 -4.56 7.24 7.23
N GLY A 32 -3.57 7.82 7.91
CA GLY A 32 -3.53 7.86 9.38
C GLY A 32 -4.66 8.68 9.99
N GLN A 33 -5.01 9.82 9.39
CA GLN A 33 -6.17 10.61 9.80
C GLN A 33 -7.48 9.86 9.58
N ILE A 34 -7.64 9.16 8.45
CA ILE A 34 -8.82 8.34 8.18
C ILE A 34 -8.95 7.26 9.26
N ALA A 35 -7.88 6.50 9.51
CA ALA A 35 -7.84 5.40 10.47
C ALA A 35 -8.21 5.85 11.89
N THR A 36 -7.78 7.05 12.29
CA THR A 36 -7.98 7.60 13.64
C THR A 36 -9.25 8.45 13.78
N GLY A 37 -10.08 8.57 12.73
CA GLY A 37 -11.32 9.36 12.79
C GLY A 37 -11.14 10.88 12.65
N ASN A 38 -9.96 11.33 12.23
CA ASN A 38 -9.57 12.75 12.21
C ASN A 38 -9.47 13.34 10.79
N PHE A 39 -9.94 12.62 9.76
CA PHE A 39 -9.88 13.13 8.39
C PHE A 39 -11.11 13.98 8.06
N ILE A 40 -10.94 15.30 8.06
CA ILE A 40 -11.99 16.32 7.85
C ILE A 40 -13.04 16.33 8.99
N SER A 41 -13.69 15.21 9.26
CA SER A 41 -14.58 14.98 10.41
C SER A 41 -14.69 13.47 10.71
N ALA A 42 -15.21 13.12 11.89
CA ALA A 42 -15.45 11.72 12.24
C ALA A 42 -16.41 11.01 11.27
N ASP A 43 -17.44 11.71 10.77
CA ASP A 43 -18.40 11.16 9.81
C ASP A 43 -17.74 10.88 8.45
N VAL A 44 -16.89 11.80 7.97
CA VAL A 44 -16.15 11.60 6.72
C VAL A 44 -15.18 10.42 6.87
N SER A 45 -14.46 10.34 7.98
CA SER A 45 -13.63 9.17 8.30
C SER A 45 -14.45 7.88 8.32
N ALA A 46 -15.63 7.87 8.94
CA ALA A 46 -16.49 6.68 9.00
C ALA A 46 -16.93 6.21 7.60
N VAL A 47 -17.31 7.16 6.72
CA VAL A 47 -17.63 6.86 5.32
C VAL A 47 -16.42 6.29 4.58
N MET A 48 -15.25 6.91 4.73
CA MET A 48 -14.02 6.44 4.06
C MET A 48 -13.62 5.04 4.53
N ARG A 49 -13.64 4.80 5.86
CA ARG A 49 -13.34 3.50 6.46
C ARG A 49 -14.27 2.40 5.95
N ARG A 50 -15.58 2.68 5.82
CA ARG A 50 -16.57 1.74 5.27
C ARG A 50 -16.15 1.16 3.91
N TYR A 51 -15.56 1.98 3.03
CA TYR A 51 -15.14 1.52 1.71
C TYR A 51 -13.71 0.99 1.68
N LEU A 52 -12.81 1.55 2.49
CA LEU A 52 -11.42 1.15 2.52
C LEU A 52 -11.22 -0.19 3.24
N GLU A 53 -12.04 -0.51 4.25
CA GLU A 53 -11.90 -1.73 5.07
C GLU A 53 -12.51 -2.99 4.44
N TRP A 54 -12.78 -2.98 3.14
CA TRP A 54 -13.21 -4.16 2.39
C TRP A 54 -12.33 -5.42 2.60
N PRO A 55 -11.00 -5.34 2.82
CA PRO A 55 -10.18 -6.55 3.05
C PRO A 55 -10.54 -7.28 4.35
N LEU A 56 -11.07 -6.57 5.35
CA LEU A 56 -11.60 -7.20 6.57
C LEU A 56 -12.97 -7.81 6.34
N VAL A 57 -13.76 -7.30 5.39
CA VAL A 57 -15.08 -7.86 5.07
C VAL A 57 -14.92 -9.14 4.25
N GLU A 58 -14.00 -9.14 3.29
CA GLU A 58 -13.84 -10.23 2.35
C GLU A 58 -13.06 -11.43 2.92
N PHE A 59 -12.03 -11.19 3.74
CA PHE A 59 -11.08 -12.24 4.12
C PHE A 59 -11.05 -12.49 5.63
N GLU A 60 -11.43 -13.71 6.05
CA GLU A 60 -11.40 -14.13 7.47
C GLU A 60 -9.99 -14.06 8.05
N SER A 61 -8.97 -14.49 7.29
CA SER A 61 -7.58 -14.44 7.73
C SER A 61 -7.10 -13.03 8.10
N ASN A 62 -7.67 -11.99 7.47
CA ASN A 62 -7.38 -10.60 7.84
C ASN A 62 -8.12 -10.21 9.13
N ARG A 63 -9.35 -10.69 9.34
CA ARG A 63 -10.09 -10.46 10.59
C ARG A 63 -9.41 -11.10 11.78
N GLU A 64 -8.77 -12.24 11.62
CA GLU A 64 -8.01 -12.89 12.70
C GLU A 64 -6.78 -12.07 13.10
N GLN A 65 -6.13 -11.39 12.14
CA GLN A 65 -4.86 -10.69 12.34
C GLN A 65 -5.01 -9.20 12.69
N PHE A 66 -6.06 -8.54 12.21
CA PHE A 66 -6.20 -7.08 12.28
C PHE A 66 -7.56 -6.67 12.84
N SER A 67 -7.57 -5.61 13.66
CA SER A 67 -8.81 -4.96 14.12
C SER A 67 -9.29 -3.88 13.14
N ALA A 68 -8.39 -3.35 12.31
CA ALA A 68 -8.70 -2.50 11.17
C ALA A 68 -7.70 -2.78 10.04
N PHE A 69 -8.17 -2.84 8.79
CA PHE A 69 -7.32 -2.92 7.61
C PHE A 69 -8.00 -2.20 6.46
N GLY A 70 -7.65 -0.92 6.27
CA GLY A 70 -8.10 -0.13 5.13
C GLY A 70 -7.04 -0.08 4.03
N SER A 71 -7.42 -0.35 2.78
CA SER A 71 -6.48 -0.36 1.65
C SER A 71 -7.04 0.26 0.38
N LYS A 72 -6.18 0.97 -0.34
CA LYS A 72 -6.44 1.41 -1.71
C LYS A 72 -5.21 1.21 -2.59
N GLY A 73 -5.34 0.30 -3.54
CA GLY A 73 -4.35 0.05 -4.59
C GLY A 73 -4.60 0.81 -5.88
N GLY A 74 -3.58 0.89 -6.71
CA GLY A 74 -3.61 1.39 -8.08
C GLY A 74 -2.61 0.63 -8.95
N SER A 75 -3.02 0.23 -10.15
CA SER A 75 -2.19 -0.55 -11.07
C SER A 75 -2.38 -0.05 -12.50
N LEU A 76 -1.25 0.30 -13.13
CA LEU A 76 -1.08 0.52 -14.57
C LEU A 76 0.15 -0.28 -14.99
N ALA A 77 0.28 -0.70 -16.25
CA ALA A 77 1.48 -1.43 -16.67
C ALA A 77 2.78 -0.68 -16.27
N GLY A 78 3.66 -1.35 -15.51
CA GLY A 78 4.91 -0.75 -15.00
C GLY A 78 4.78 0.08 -13.71
N VAL A 79 3.56 0.26 -13.19
CA VAL A 79 3.27 1.01 -11.96
C VAL A 79 2.41 0.18 -11.00
N LEU A 80 2.84 0.07 -9.76
CA LEU A 80 2.03 -0.42 -8.65
C LEU A 80 2.07 0.60 -7.52
N THR A 81 0.90 0.96 -7.02
CA THR A 81 0.75 1.86 -5.88
C THR A 81 -0.20 1.21 -4.89
N GLU A 82 0.09 1.36 -3.60
CA GLU A 82 -0.80 0.93 -2.55
C GLU A 82 -0.63 1.87 -1.35
N ALA A 83 -1.75 2.27 -0.76
CA ALA A 83 -1.79 2.98 0.50
C ALA A 83 -2.70 2.21 1.44
N SER A 84 -2.18 1.84 2.62
CA SER A 84 -2.92 1.05 3.59
C SER A 84 -2.70 1.57 5.00
N TYR A 85 -3.73 1.48 5.82
CA TYR A 85 -3.58 1.48 7.28
C TYR A 85 -4.01 0.13 7.83
N LEU A 86 -3.30 -0.34 8.85
CA LEU A 86 -3.53 -1.60 9.52
C LEU A 86 -3.44 -1.39 11.03
N VAL A 87 -4.24 -2.12 11.79
CA VAL A 87 -4.13 -2.20 13.25
C VAL A 87 -3.98 -3.68 13.61
N PRO A 88 -2.74 -4.17 13.80
CA PRO A 88 -2.48 -5.56 14.19
C PRO A 88 -3.11 -5.87 15.54
N LYS A 89 -3.67 -7.06 15.71
CA LYS A 89 -4.17 -7.54 17.01
C LYS A 89 -3.06 -8.08 17.92
N THR A 90 -1.91 -8.44 17.34
CA THR A 90 -0.79 -9.08 18.05
C THR A 90 0.55 -8.61 17.49
N GLY A 91 1.66 -9.00 18.15
CA GLY A 91 3.03 -8.72 17.71
C GLY A 91 3.58 -7.36 18.15
N ASP A 92 4.70 -6.96 17.55
CA ASP A 92 5.50 -5.78 17.97
C ASP A 92 4.77 -4.44 17.87
N PHE A 93 3.63 -4.43 17.19
CA PHE A 93 2.80 -3.26 16.89
C PHE A 93 1.32 -3.52 17.19
N ALA A 94 1.03 -4.45 18.10
CA ALA A 94 -0.34 -4.72 18.54
C ALA A 94 -1.05 -3.41 18.94
N ASP A 95 -2.29 -3.27 18.49
CA ASP A 95 -3.21 -2.15 18.72
C ASP A 95 -2.71 -0.76 18.24
N GLN A 96 -1.61 -0.72 17.49
CA GLN A 96 -1.08 0.51 16.92
C GLN A 96 -1.56 0.69 15.48
N VAL A 97 -1.98 1.91 15.13
CA VAL A 97 -2.23 2.29 13.73
C VAL A 97 -0.90 2.31 13.00
N ARG A 98 -0.77 1.44 12.01
CA ARG A 98 0.39 1.36 11.11
C ARG A 98 -0.05 1.76 9.72
N VAL A 99 0.60 2.78 9.18
CA VAL A 99 0.35 3.23 7.81
C VAL A 99 1.53 2.87 6.95
N VAL A 100 1.28 2.18 5.85
CA VAL A 100 2.29 1.81 4.87
C VAL A 100 1.82 2.30 3.50
N VAL A 101 2.68 3.05 2.81
CA VAL A 101 2.42 3.55 1.46
C VAL A 101 3.60 3.17 0.59
N LEU A 102 3.32 2.47 -0.50
CA LEU A 102 4.32 1.98 -1.44
C LEU A 102 3.94 2.43 -2.85
N PHE A 103 4.77 3.31 -3.44
CA PHE A 103 4.64 3.75 -4.82
C PHE A 103 5.84 3.22 -5.62
N GLN A 104 5.58 2.32 -6.55
CA GLN A 104 6.57 1.72 -7.43
C GLN A 104 6.25 2.12 -8.87
N GLY A 105 7.13 2.90 -9.48
CA GLY A 105 7.04 3.32 -10.86
C GLY A 105 8.16 2.76 -11.71
N SER A 106 8.02 2.90 -13.03
CA SER A 106 9.03 2.52 -14.02
C SER A 106 9.56 1.09 -13.87
N MET A 107 8.72 0.18 -13.39
CA MET A 107 9.11 -1.22 -13.25
C MET A 107 9.21 -1.89 -14.61
N PRO A 108 10.18 -2.82 -14.80
CA PRO A 108 10.14 -3.74 -15.93
C PRO A 108 8.80 -4.48 -15.97
N PHE A 109 8.22 -4.66 -17.16
CA PHE A 109 6.90 -5.27 -17.31
C PHE A 109 6.82 -6.66 -16.65
N SER A 110 7.87 -7.47 -16.76
CA SER A 110 7.94 -8.79 -16.11
C SER A 110 7.85 -8.68 -14.58
N ALA A 111 8.58 -7.74 -13.97
CA ALA A 111 8.53 -7.51 -12.53
C ALA A 111 7.16 -7.00 -12.08
N TRP A 112 6.57 -6.07 -12.83
CA TRP A 112 5.20 -5.59 -12.59
C TRP A 112 4.17 -6.73 -12.67
N LEU A 113 4.27 -7.59 -13.68
CA LEU A 113 3.36 -8.71 -13.89
C LEU A 113 3.49 -9.73 -12.75
N THR A 114 4.72 -10.11 -12.40
CA THR A 114 4.97 -11.02 -11.28
C THR A 114 4.42 -10.48 -9.97
N GLN A 115 4.70 -9.22 -9.61
CA GLN A 115 4.15 -8.62 -8.39
C GLN A 115 2.61 -8.55 -8.43
N SER A 116 2.01 -8.17 -9.56
CA SER A 116 0.55 -8.12 -9.71
C SER A 116 -0.13 -9.49 -9.55
N GLN A 117 0.53 -10.58 -9.93
CA GLN A 117 -0.01 -11.94 -9.82
C GLN A 117 0.23 -12.59 -8.46
N THR A 118 1.34 -12.25 -7.82
CA THR A 118 1.76 -12.85 -6.55
C THR A 118 1.37 -12.03 -5.32
N PHE A 119 0.98 -10.76 -5.52
CA PHE A 119 0.71 -9.80 -4.46
C PHE A 119 1.90 -9.60 -3.51
N ALA A 120 3.13 -9.78 -4.01
CA ALA A 120 4.36 -9.66 -3.22
C ALA A 120 4.48 -8.29 -2.53
N GLN A 121 4.04 -7.21 -3.19
CA GLN A 121 4.00 -5.86 -2.64
C GLN A 121 3.08 -5.75 -1.41
N GLN A 122 1.92 -6.41 -1.42
CA GLN A 122 0.98 -6.39 -0.29
C GLN A 122 1.52 -7.22 0.88
N GLN A 123 2.13 -8.37 0.61
CA GLN A 123 2.81 -9.17 1.63
C GLN A 123 3.96 -8.39 2.29
N PHE A 124 4.75 -7.66 1.48
CA PHE A 124 5.81 -6.79 1.98
C PHE A 124 5.24 -5.70 2.92
N MET A 125 4.12 -5.07 2.54
CA MET A 125 3.47 -4.05 3.36
C MET A 125 2.93 -4.60 4.67
N VAL A 126 2.32 -5.80 4.65
CA VAL A 126 1.86 -6.47 5.87
C VAL A 126 3.04 -6.69 6.82
N LYS A 127 4.17 -7.21 6.34
CA LYS A 127 5.37 -7.38 7.18
C LYS A 127 5.89 -6.07 7.77
N LEU A 128 5.88 -4.98 7.01
CA LEU A 128 6.23 -3.65 7.54
C LEU A 128 5.27 -3.17 8.66
N ALA A 129 4.01 -3.57 8.58
CA ALA A 129 2.99 -3.23 9.57
C ALA A 129 3.04 -4.14 10.81
N THR A 130 3.58 -5.35 10.72
CA THR A 130 3.51 -6.35 11.81
C THR A 130 4.86 -6.72 12.43
N GLU A 131 5.98 -6.60 11.71
CA GLU A 131 7.28 -7.14 12.12
C GLU A 131 8.34 -6.04 12.29
N ARG A 132 8.71 -5.70 13.53
CA ARG A 132 9.72 -4.64 13.79
C ARG A 132 11.10 -4.99 13.24
N PRO A 133 11.60 -6.24 13.32
CA PRO A 133 12.86 -6.62 12.69
C PRO A 133 12.86 -6.40 11.17
N PHE A 134 11.72 -6.61 10.51
CA PHE A 134 11.59 -6.39 9.07
C PHE A 134 11.67 -4.90 8.73
N VAL A 135 10.99 -4.04 9.49
CA VAL A 135 11.09 -2.58 9.36
C VAL A 135 12.55 -2.13 9.45
N ASN A 136 13.27 -2.61 10.47
CA ASN A 136 14.69 -2.26 10.65
C ASN A 136 15.54 -2.71 9.45
N THR A 137 15.30 -3.91 8.93
CA THR A 137 16.01 -4.43 7.75
C THR A 137 15.78 -3.57 6.52
N VAL A 138 14.53 -3.14 6.29
CA VAL A 138 14.18 -2.26 5.16
C VAL A 138 14.84 -0.89 5.31
N GLN A 139 14.80 -0.29 6.51
CA GLN A 139 15.44 0.99 6.79
C GLN A 139 16.95 0.96 6.53
N THR A 140 17.64 -0.08 7.00
CA THR A 140 19.08 -0.26 6.76
C THR A 140 19.37 -0.37 5.25
N LYS A 141 18.56 -1.13 4.51
CA LYS A 141 18.74 -1.26 3.06
C LYS A 141 18.49 0.04 2.31
N LEU A 142 17.50 0.84 2.72
CA LEU A 142 17.22 2.13 2.10
C LEU A 142 18.33 3.15 2.38
N ALA A 143 18.85 3.21 3.61
CA ALA A 143 19.97 4.09 3.95
C ALA A 143 21.22 3.79 3.10
N ALA A 144 21.52 2.50 2.87
CA ALA A 144 22.66 2.09 2.04
C ALA A 144 22.50 2.45 0.54
N VAL A 145 21.28 2.71 0.06
CA VAL A 145 21.03 3.14 -1.32
C VAL A 145 21.20 4.65 -1.47
N GLU A 146 20.92 5.43 -0.44
CA GLU A 146 21.09 6.89 -0.45
C GLU A 146 22.57 7.32 -0.38
N GLU A 147 23.47 6.42 0.02
CA GLU A 147 24.92 6.66 0.09
C GLU A 147 25.68 6.35 -1.22
N ASN A 148 25.00 5.82 -2.26
CA ASN A 148 25.59 5.48 -3.58
C ASN A 148 25.00 6.33 -4.71
#